data_AF-A0A8T3XKH8-F1
#
_entry.id   AF-A0A8T3XKH8-F1
#
_cell.length_a   1.000
_cell.length_b   1.000
_cell.length_c   1.000
_cell.angle_alpha   90.00
_cell.angle_beta   90.00
_cell.angle_gamma   90.00
#
_symmetry.space_group_name_H-M   'P 1'
#
loop_
_entity.id
_entity.type
_entity.pdbx_description
1 polymer ?
#
loop_
_entity_poly.entity_id
_entity_poly.type
_entity_poly.pdbx_seq_one_letter_code
_entity_poly.pdbx_strand_id
1 'polypeptide(L)'
;MQIFFRLKRGVSPLIATILLIAFAVALGSVVMNWGLSLSLGKSEDGCRNVEIKIRSPDSSDVCFGGFGQNGYINFIVDNTGNADISGLAIWIVGDKGTRLFDLDNILIKKGSLYDKKDKEVGYDFTQFGNIKQVQFIPKVKAETQEICPKNSIKAEKIGVCQ
;
A
#
# COMPACT_ATOMS: atom_id res chain seq x y z
N MET A 1 -34.79 -39.16 47.46
CA MET A 1 -34.26 -38.74 46.14
C MET A 1 -34.95 -37.45 45.75
N GLN A 2 -34.38 -36.29 46.13
CA GLN A 2 -34.93 -34.98 45.78
C GLN A 2 -34.31 -34.50 44.47
N ILE A 3 -35.14 -34.20 43.47
CA ILE A 3 -34.74 -33.64 42.18
C ILE A 3 -34.70 -32.12 42.34
N PHE A 4 -33.50 -31.55 42.23
CA PHE A 4 -33.23 -30.12 42.30
C PHE A 4 -33.70 -29.45 40.99
N PHE A 5 -34.91 -28.90 40.97
CA PHE A 5 -35.36 -28.04 39.87
C PHE A 5 -34.59 -26.70 39.93
N ARG A 6 -33.52 -26.63 39.15
CA ARG A 6 -32.74 -25.42 38.91
C ARG A 6 -33.63 -24.43 38.15
N LEU A 7 -34.23 -23.46 38.85
CA LEU A 7 -34.96 -22.33 38.27
C LEU A 7 -34.06 -21.60 37.27
N LYS A 8 -34.17 -21.93 35.98
CA LYS A 8 -33.58 -21.16 34.89
C LYS A 8 -34.31 -19.82 34.85
N ARG A 9 -33.79 -18.81 35.55
CA ARG A 9 -34.23 -17.42 35.38
C ARG A 9 -33.90 -17.01 33.95
N GLY A 10 -34.86 -17.15 33.05
CA GLY A 10 -34.77 -16.62 31.70
C GLY A 10 -34.62 -15.10 31.80
N VAL A 11 -33.58 -14.57 31.16
CA VAL A 11 -33.48 -13.12 30.97
C VAL A 11 -34.72 -12.70 30.18
N SER A 12 -35.45 -11.69 30.68
CA SER A 12 -36.64 -11.18 29.99
C SER A 12 -36.26 -10.85 28.53
N PRO A 13 -37.01 -11.34 27.52
CA PRO A 13 -36.70 -11.12 26.11
C PRO A 13 -36.48 -9.64 25.75
N LEU A 14 -37.13 -8.74 26.48
CA LEU A 14 -37.01 -7.28 26.31
C LEU A 14 -35.65 -6.74 26.79
N ILE A 15 -35.08 -7.30 27.85
CA ILE A 15 -33.77 -6.88 28.36
C ILE A 15 -32.65 -7.37 27.43
N ALA A 16 -32.82 -8.56 26.85
CA ALA A 16 -31.84 -9.14 25.94
C ALA A 16 -31.66 -8.29 24.66
N THR A 17 -32.74 -7.75 24.09
CA THR A 17 -32.66 -6.93 22.88
C THR A 17 -31.95 -5.59 23.13
N ILE A 18 -32.23 -4.94 24.27
CA ILE A 18 -31.56 -3.69 24.66
C ILE A 18 -30.05 -3.92 24.84
N LEU A 19 -29.65 -5.01 25.49
CA LEU A 19 -28.24 -5.36 25.66
C LEU A 19 -27.52 -5.57 24.32
N LEU A 20 -28.17 -6.25 23.38
CA LEU A 20 -27.60 -6.49 22.05
C LEU A 20 -27.42 -5.20 21.25
N ILE A 21 -28.41 -4.30 21.28
CA ILE A 21 -28.33 -3.01 20.58
C ILE A 21 -27.21 -2.15 21.20
N ALA A 22 -27.15 -2.06 22.54
CA ALA A 22 -26.13 -1.29 23.23
C ALA A 22 -24.71 -1.80 22.91
N PHE A 23 -24.52 -3.13 22.87
CA PHE A 23 -23.25 -3.74 22.51
C PHE A 23 -22.87 -3.46 21.04
N ALA A 24 -23.84 -3.55 20.12
CA ALA A 24 -23.61 -3.24 18.70
C ALA A 24 -23.17 -1.78 18.50
N VAL A 25 -23.82 -0.82 19.19
CA VAL A 25 -23.43 0.60 19.14
C VAL A 25 -22.04 0.84 19.73
N ALA A 26 -21.72 0.19 20.86
CA ALA A 26 -20.40 0.28 21.48
C ALA A 26 -19.30 -0.28 20.57
N LEU A 27 -19.52 -1.41 19.90
CA LEU A 27 -18.58 -1.93 18.92
C LEU A 27 -18.44 -1.01 17.70
N GLY A 28 -19.55 -0.46 17.21
CA GLY A 28 -19.54 0.48 16.09
C GLY A 28 -18.68 1.71 16.37
N SER A 29 -18.77 2.29 17.57
CA SER A 29 -17.95 3.46 17.93
C SER A 29 -16.47 3.13 18.05
N VAL A 30 -16.11 1.95 18.58
CA VAL A 30 -14.71 1.49 18.65
C VAL A 30 -14.13 1.32 17.25
N VAL A 31 -14.86 0.68 16.33
CA VAL A 31 -14.41 0.47 14.94
C VAL A 31 -14.23 1.80 14.21
N MET A 32 -15.16 2.75 14.36
CA MET A 32 -15.03 4.09 13.76
C MET A 32 -13.82 4.86 14.31
N ASN A 33 -13.58 4.78 15.62
CA ASN A 33 -12.44 5.43 16.26
C ASN A 33 -11.10 4.82 15.80
N TRP A 34 -11.05 3.50 15.60
CA TRP A 34 -9.88 2.82 15.04
C TRP A 34 -9.66 3.14 13.56
N GLY A 35 -10.73 3.33 12.77
CA GLY A 35 -10.62 3.76 11.37
C GLY A 35 -10.02 5.16 11.22
N LEU A 36 -10.35 6.07 12.14
CA LEU A 36 -9.81 7.43 12.17
C LEU A 36 -8.33 7.46 12.60
N SER A 37 -7.91 6.66 13.58
CA SER A 37 -6.51 6.63 14.03
C SER A 37 -5.54 6.03 13.00
N LEU A 38 -6.02 5.12 12.14
CA LEU A 38 -5.24 4.61 10.99
C LEU A 38 -5.08 5.66 9.87
N SER A 39 -6.01 6.60 9.75
CA SER A 39 -5.98 7.67 8.74
C SER A 39 -5.24 8.93 9.21
N LEU A 40 -5.03 9.06 10.52
CA LEU A 40 -4.46 10.23 11.22
C LEU A 40 -3.17 9.90 11.97
N GLY A 41 -2.42 8.90 11.50
CA GLY A 41 -1.00 8.78 11.82
C GLY A 41 -0.33 10.11 11.44
N LYS A 42 0.05 10.87 12.47
CA LYS A 42 0.69 12.17 12.43
C LYS A 42 2.01 12.11 11.67
N SER A 43 1.91 12.30 10.38
CA SER A 43 3.03 12.55 9.48
C SER A 43 2.84 13.89 8.79
N GLU A 44 2.50 14.92 9.57
CA GLU A 44 2.03 16.14 8.96
C GLU A 44 3.09 16.93 8.22
N ASP A 45 4.39 16.60 8.23
CA ASP A 45 5.36 17.37 7.44
C ASP A 45 6.23 16.58 6.46
N GLY A 46 6.52 15.29 6.73
CA GLY A 46 7.43 14.50 5.86
C GLY A 46 6.89 14.33 4.44
N CYS A 47 5.62 13.94 4.31
CA CYS A 47 5.01 13.62 3.01
C CYS A 47 4.35 14.82 2.30
N ARG A 48 4.15 15.97 2.98
CA ARG A 48 3.43 17.12 2.40
C ARG A 48 4.12 17.68 1.15
N ASN A 49 5.45 17.61 1.10
CA ASN A 49 6.26 18.19 0.04
C ASN A 49 6.83 17.16 -0.94
N VAL A 50 6.31 15.93 -0.92
CA VAL A 50 6.75 14.86 -1.82
C VAL A 50 5.82 14.80 -3.01
N GLU A 51 6.37 14.85 -4.21
CA GLU A 51 5.60 14.63 -5.43
C GLU A 51 6.47 13.82 -6.38
N ILE A 52 5.91 12.75 -6.92
CA ILE A 52 6.58 11.91 -7.90
C ILE A 52 5.81 11.88 -9.20
N LYS A 53 6.55 11.88 -10.32
CA LYS A 53 6.00 11.69 -11.66
C LYS A 53 6.73 10.54 -12.34
N ILE A 54 6.00 9.75 -13.11
CA ILE A 54 6.60 8.71 -13.94
C ILE A 54 6.96 9.36 -15.27
N ARG A 55 8.19 9.15 -15.73
CA ARG A 55 8.63 9.63 -17.04
C ARG A 55 8.55 8.46 -18.03
N SER A 56 7.80 8.67 -19.10
CA SER A 56 7.53 7.66 -20.14
C SER A 56 8.44 7.94 -21.35
N PRO A 57 9.58 7.22 -21.53
CA PRO A 57 10.50 7.48 -22.63
C PRO A 57 9.92 7.07 -24.00
N ASP A 58 9.21 5.93 -24.07
CA ASP A 58 8.80 5.31 -25.33
C ASP A 58 7.33 4.85 -25.30
N SER A 59 6.42 5.76 -24.93
CA SER A 59 4.95 5.55 -24.84
C SER A 59 4.44 4.63 -23.72
N SER A 60 5.31 3.87 -23.06
CA SER A 60 5.03 3.14 -21.82
C SER A 60 5.57 3.87 -20.60
N ASP A 61 4.78 3.94 -19.53
CA ASP A 61 5.18 4.52 -18.25
C ASP A 61 6.19 3.62 -17.53
N VAL A 62 6.00 2.31 -17.67
CA VAL A 62 6.85 1.27 -17.11
C VAL A 62 7.08 0.23 -18.19
N CYS A 63 8.31 -0.29 -18.28
CA CYS A 63 8.60 -1.41 -19.17
C CYS A 63 9.03 -2.65 -18.38
N PHE A 64 8.76 -3.83 -18.93
CA PHE A 64 9.24 -5.09 -18.37
C PHE A 64 10.06 -5.87 -19.39
N GLY A 65 10.94 -6.75 -18.91
CA GLY A 65 11.71 -7.67 -19.73
C GLY A 65 11.91 -9.02 -19.04
N GLY A 66 12.49 -9.96 -19.77
CA GLY A 66 12.68 -11.34 -19.29
C GLY A 66 11.41 -12.19 -19.37
N PHE A 67 11.53 -13.45 -18.94
CA PHE A 67 10.45 -14.44 -19.01
C PHE A 67 10.47 -15.35 -17.78
N GLY A 68 9.30 -15.89 -17.45
CA GLY A 68 9.14 -16.82 -16.33
C GLY A 68 9.54 -16.19 -14.99
N GLN A 69 10.43 -16.84 -14.26
CA GLN A 69 10.92 -16.38 -12.94
C GLN A 69 11.98 -15.27 -13.02
N ASN A 70 12.58 -15.07 -14.20
CA ASN A 70 13.66 -14.11 -14.43
C ASN A 70 13.15 -12.82 -15.11
N GLY A 71 11.89 -12.48 -14.86
CA GLY A 71 11.33 -11.20 -15.28
C GLY A 71 11.96 -10.04 -14.50
N TYR A 72 11.91 -8.85 -15.06
CA TYR A 72 12.29 -7.62 -14.37
C TYR A 72 11.48 -6.43 -14.88
N ILE A 73 11.43 -5.37 -14.08
CA ILE A 73 10.70 -4.15 -14.37
C ILE A 73 11.67 -2.96 -14.33
N ASN A 74 11.65 -2.14 -15.37
CA ASN A 74 12.41 -0.90 -15.46
C ASN A 74 11.44 0.29 -15.47
N PHE A 75 11.83 1.36 -14.80
CA PHE A 75 11.02 2.57 -14.67
C PHE A 75 11.91 3.78 -14.41
N ILE A 76 11.35 4.96 -14.70
CA ILE A 76 11.98 6.25 -14.41
C ILE A 76 11.01 7.06 -13.58
N VAL A 77 11.42 7.41 -12.37
CA VAL A 77 10.63 8.24 -11.44
C VAL A 77 11.33 9.58 -11.27
N ASP A 78 10.59 10.65 -11.48
CA ASP A 78 11.02 12.03 -11.29
C ASP A 78 10.49 12.53 -9.93
N ASN A 79 11.39 13.05 -9.09
CA ASN A 79 10.98 13.70 -7.85
C ASN A 79 10.71 15.18 -8.14
N THR A 80 9.46 15.51 -8.42
CA THR A 80 9.01 16.90 -8.66
C THR A 80 8.65 17.63 -7.38
N GLY A 81 8.72 16.96 -6.24
CA GLY A 81 8.48 17.55 -4.93
C GLY A 81 9.62 18.44 -4.43
N ASN A 82 9.41 19.04 -3.26
CA ASN A 82 10.39 19.86 -2.54
C ASN A 82 11.15 19.10 -1.44
N ALA A 83 10.86 17.82 -1.24
CA ALA A 83 11.52 16.95 -0.27
C ALA A 83 12.32 15.83 -0.96
N ASP A 84 13.42 15.41 -0.35
CA ASP A 84 14.19 14.26 -0.82
C ASP A 84 13.48 12.95 -0.48
N ILE A 85 13.51 12.00 -1.40
CA ILE A 85 12.93 10.66 -1.24
C ILE A 85 14.06 9.70 -0.85
N SER A 86 13.90 9.01 0.27
CA SER A 86 14.90 8.10 0.85
C SER A 86 14.60 6.61 0.63
N GLY A 87 13.51 6.30 -0.06
CA GLY A 87 13.08 4.95 -0.36
C GLY A 87 11.91 4.94 -1.33
N LEU A 88 11.67 3.80 -1.97
CA LEU A 88 10.54 3.63 -2.87
C LEU A 88 9.94 2.24 -2.70
N ALA A 89 8.68 2.19 -2.31
CA ALA A 89 7.90 0.97 -2.31
C ALA A 89 7.18 0.84 -3.66
N ILE A 90 7.26 -0.34 -4.29
CA ILE A 90 6.69 -0.62 -5.60
C ILE A 90 5.67 -1.75 -5.44
N TRP A 91 4.40 -1.41 -5.59
CA TRP A 91 3.30 -2.34 -5.53
C TRP A 91 2.87 -2.76 -6.94
N ILE A 92 3.13 -4.02 -7.28
CA ILE A 92 2.85 -4.57 -8.61
C ILE A 92 1.61 -5.45 -8.52
N VAL A 93 0.64 -5.19 -9.39
CA VAL A 93 -0.57 -6.00 -9.55
C VAL A 93 -0.47 -6.77 -10.86
N GLY A 94 -0.42 -8.10 -10.77
CA GLY A 94 -0.51 -8.99 -11.91
C GLY A 94 -1.86 -9.71 -12.00
N ASP A 95 -2.05 -10.51 -13.05
CA ASP A 95 -3.27 -11.28 -13.28
C ASP A 95 -3.61 -12.27 -12.14
N LYS A 96 -2.59 -12.88 -11.53
CA LYS A 96 -2.74 -13.97 -10.56
C LYS A 96 -2.49 -13.54 -9.12
N GLY A 97 -1.97 -12.34 -8.89
CA GLY A 97 -1.64 -11.86 -7.56
C GLY A 97 -0.89 -10.54 -7.55
N THR A 98 -0.48 -10.12 -6.35
CA THR A 98 0.25 -8.87 -6.12
C THR A 98 1.60 -9.14 -5.48
N ARG A 99 2.55 -8.24 -5.72
CA ARG A 99 3.87 -8.26 -5.09
C ARG A 99 4.30 -6.87 -4.69
N LEU A 100 4.76 -6.73 -3.45
CA LEU A 100 5.38 -5.51 -2.96
C LEU A 100 6.90 -5.68 -3.02
N PHE A 101 7.57 -4.75 -3.68
CA PHE A 101 9.01 -4.57 -3.60
C PHE A 101 9.32 -3.34 -2.78
N ASP A 102 10.34 -3.47 -1.95
CA ASP A 102 10.80 -2.38 -1.14
C ASP A 102 12.23 -2.02 -1.50
N LEU A 103 12.42 -0.80 -1.99
CA LEU A 103 13.73 -0.23 -2.30
C LEU A 103 14.09 0.73 -1.18
N ASP A 104 14.63 0.17 -0.11
CA ASP A 104 15.20 0.94 0.98
C ASP A 104 16.61 1.43 0.58
N ASN A 105 17.02 2.57 1.14
CA ASN A 105 18.34 3.19 0.90
C ASN A 105 18.58 3.75 -0.50
N ILE A 106 17.53 4.03 -1.27
CA ILE A 106 17.66 4.88 -2.46
C ILE A 106 17.55 6.35 -2.06
N LEU A 107 18.32 7.23 -2.68
CA LEU A 107 18.21 8.68 -2.45
C LEU A 107 17.88 9.38 -3.76
N ILE A 108 16.65 9.86 -3.89
CA ILE A 108 16.19 10.68 -5.02
C ILE A 108 16.09 12.11 -4.51
N LYS A 109 17.09 12.93 -4.85
CA LYS A 109 17.11 14.35 -4.47
C LYS A 109 15.91 15.07 -5.10
N LYS A 110 15.42 16.10 -4.43
CA LYS A 110 14.42 17.01 -4.98
C LYS A 110 14.83 17.53 -6.37
N GLY A 111 13.90 17.52 -7.32
CA GLY A 111 14.13 17.93 -8.70
C GLY A 111 15.06 17.02 -9.50
N SER A 112 15.35 15.82 -9.02
CA SER A 112 16.18 14.83 -9.73
C SER A 112 15.36 13.62 -10.15
N LEU A 113 15.86 12.94 -11.19
CA LEU A 113 15.29 11.70 -11.68
C LEU A 113 16.03 10.49 -11.12
N TYR A 114 15.29 9.44 -10.88
CA TYR A 114 15.78 8.11 -10.57
C TYR A 114 15.46 7.18 -11.74
N ASP A 115 16.50 6.79 -12.46
CA ASP A 115 16.43 5.86 -13.58
C ASP A 115 16.95 4.49 -13.13
N LYS A 116 16.07 3.48 -13.14
CA LYS A 116 16.44 2.13 -12.72
C LYS A 116 16.44 1.17 -13.89
N LYS A 117 17.64 0.76 -14.31
CA LYS A 117 17.90 -0.13 -15.46
C LYS A 117 18.54 -1.48 -15.11
N ASP A 118 19.00 -1.67 -13.87
CA ASP A 118 19.86 -2.79 -13.47
C ASP A 118 19.12 -4.08 -13.09
N LYS A 119 17.87 -4.29 -13.55
CA LYS A 119 17.07 -5.50 -13.28
C LYS A 119 16.84 -5.83 -11.79
N GLU A 120 17.05 -4.88 -10.88
CA GLU A 120 16.93 -5.13 -9.44
C GLU A 120 15.49 -5.47 -9.01
N VAL A 121 14.49 -4.94 -9.72
CA VAL A 121 13.09 -5.28 -9.47
C VAL A 121 12.74 -6.52 -10.28
N GLY A 122 13.13 -7.69 -9.76
CA GLY A 122 12.78 -8.97 -10.33
C GLY A 122 11.26 -9.20 -10.32
N TYR A 123 10.71 -9.94 -11.27
CA TYR A 123 9.29 -10.26 -11.33
C TYR A 123 9.08 -11.67 -11.86
N ASP A 124 8.21 -12.43 -11.18
CA ASP A 124 7.91 -13.81 -11.58
C ASP A 124 6.57 -13.86 -12.33
N PHE A 125 6.64 -13.90 -13.65
CA PHE A 125 5.46 -14.01 -14.52
C PHE A 125 4.74 -15.36 -14.37
N THR A 126 5.42 -16.42 -13.90
CA THR A 126 4.76 -17.72 -13.67
C THR A 126 3.81 -17.64 -12.48
N GLN A 127 4.27 -17.01 -11.40
CA GLN A 127 3.54 -16.86 -10.14
C GLN A 127 2.47 -15.77 -10.23
N PHE A 128 2.82 -14.57 -10.72
CA PHE A 128 1.95 -13.39 -10.64
C PHE A 128 1.20 -13.07 -11.95
N GLY A 129 1.54 -13.72 -13.06
CA GLY A 129 0.90 -13.49 -14.37
C GLY A 129 1.41 -12.24 -15.08
N ASN A 130 0.65 -11.69 -16.03
CA ASN A 130 1.04 -10.45 -16.71
C ASN A 130 0.78 -9.26 -15.78
N ILE A 131 1.62 -8.22 -15.91
CA ILE A 131 1.51 -7.01 -15.11
C ILE A 131 0.32 -6.18 -15.61
N LYS A 132 -0.59 -5.80 -14.70
CA LYS A 132 -1.75 -4.94 -14.98
C LYS A 132 -1.55 -3.51 -14.53
N GLN A 133 -0.90 -3.34 -13.38
CA GLN A 133 -0.70 -2.03 -12.79
C GLN A 133 0.56 -2.05 -11.94
N VAL A 134 1.32 -0.96 -11.96
CA VAL A 134 2.43 -0.72 -11.05
C VAL A 134 2.16 0.57 -10.30
N GLN A 135 2.28 0.54 -8.97
CA GLN A 135 2.10 1.71 -8.12
C GLN A 135 3.39 1.99 -7.37
N PHE A 136 3.87 3.22 -7.49
CA PHE A 136 5.07 3.70 -6.81
C PHE A 136 4.66 4.52 -5.60
N ILE A 137 5.19 4.18 -4.43
CA ILE A 137 4.88 4.81 -3.16
C ILE A 137 6.19 5.35 -2.58
N PRO A 138 6.38 6.68 -2.54
CA PRO A 138 7.62 7.26 -2.07
C PRO A 138 7.74 7.11 -0.55
N LYS A 139 8.99 7.02 -0.09
CA LYS A 139 9.35 7.05 1.33
C LYS A 139 10.30 8.19 1.61
N VAL A 140 10.12 8.86 2.74
CA VAL A 140 10.97 9.97 3.18
C VAL A 140 11.66 9.65 4.49
N LYS A 141 12.81 10.26 4.71
CA LYS A 141 13.56 10.15 5.95
C LYS A 141 13.37 11.43 6.75
N ALA A 142 12.49 11.38 7.74
CA ALA A 142 12.37 12.40 8.77
C ALA A 142 13.21 11.96 9.98
N GLU A 143 12.59 11.36 11.00
CA GLU A 143 13.26 10.71 12.14
C GLU A 143 13.34 9.20 11.95
N THR A 144 12.26 8.62 11.43
CA THR A 144 12.16 7.25 10.94
C THR A 144 11.78 7.28 9.45
N GLN A 145 12.00 6.17 8.76
CA GLN A 145 11.60 6.06 7.36
C GLN A 145 10.07 5.98 7.29
N GLU A 146 9.49 6.96 6.61
CA GLU A 146 8.05 7.17 6.59
C GLU A 146 7.49 6.94 5.19
N ILE A 147 6.35 6.26 5.08
CA ILE A 147 5.75 5.87 3.80
C ILE A 147 4.65 6.88 3.43
N CYS A 148 4.68 7.41 2.19
CA CYS A 148 3.77 8.44 1.72
C CYS A 148 2.73 7.90 0.70
N PRO A 149 1.71 7.13 1.12
CA PRO A 149 0.75 6.49 0.21
C PRO A 149 -0.12 7.50 -0.55
N LYS A 150 -0.40 8.67 0.03
CA LYS A 150 -1.20 9.72 -0.60
C LYS A 150 -0.53 10.34 -1.83
N ASN A 151 0.80 10.27 -1.89
CA ASN A 151 1.63 10.83 -2.95
C ASN A 151 2.07 9.75 -3.95
N SER A 152 1.37 8.61 -3.96
CA SER A 152 1.67 7.50 -4.85
C SER A 152 1.19 7.77 -6.28
N ILE A 153 1.91 7.20 -7.25
CA ILE A 153 1.57 7.29 -8.66
C ILE A 153 1.38 5.89 -9.25
N LYS A 154 0.37 5.76 -10.11
CA LYS A 154 0.01 4.50 -10.77
C LYS A 154 0.41 4.57 -12.24
N ALA A 155 1.15 3.58 -12.70
CA ALA A 155 1.38 3.29 -14.11
C ALA A 155 0.44 2.18 -14.57
N GLU A 156 -0.36 2.49 -15.58
CA GLU A 156 -1.26 1.55 -16.25
C GLU A 156 -0.73 1.19 -17.65
N LYS A 157 0.08 2.06 -18.26
CA LYS A 157 0.69 1.82 -19.57
C LYS A 157 1.99 1.05 -19.39
N ILE A 158 1.87 -0.27 -19.44
CA ILE A 158 2.99 -1.19 -19.26
C ILE A 158 3.42 -1.76 -20.63
N GLY A 159 4.67 -1.54 -21.01
CA GLY A 159 5.26 -1.98 -22.28
C GLY A 159 6.38 -3.01 -22.10
N VAL A 160 6.91 -3.50 -23.21
CA VAL A 160 8.13 -4.34 -23.23
C VAL A 160 9.35 -3.44 -23.34
N CYS A 161 10.40 -3.68 -22.55
CA CYS A 161 11.65 -2.93 -22.66
C CYS A 161 12.33 -3.27 -24.00
N GLN A 162 12.62 -2.24 -24.80
CA GLN A 162 13.39 -2.36 -26.06
C GLN A 162 14.89 -2.33 -25.81
#